data_AF-A0A7S3KSN7-F1
#
_entry.id   AF-A0A7S3KSN7-F1
#
_cell.length_a   1.000
_cell.length_b   1.000
_cell.length_c   1.000
_cell.angle_alpha   90.00
_cell.angle_beta   90.00
_cell.angle_gamma   90.00
#
_symmetry.space_group_name_H-M   'P 1'
#
loop_
_entity.id
_entity.type
_entity.pdbx_description
1 polymer ?
#
loop_
_entity_poly.entity_id
_entity_poly.type
_entity_poly.pdbx_seq_one_letter_code
_entity_poly.pdbx_strand_id
1 'polypeptide(L)'
;NTMSIDEFKEEVYNLATVNGRSIKKLTDLAEQLKDEAVFLVEIIIKSIKESIPNTKLPKFYLLDSITKAVGGKYIEMFAQHIKSVYPVTFKQSPNSVKKKLLT
;
A
#
# COMPACT_ATOMS: atom_id res chain seq x y z
N ASN A 1 10.47 0.05 -21.87
CA ASN A 1 10.89 -0.34 -20.52
C ASN A 1 9.73 -0.95 -19.79
N THR A 2 9.76 -2.26 -19.60
CA THR A 2 8.84 -2.96 -18.68
C THR A 2 9.42 -2.76 -17.29
N MET A 3 8.73 -2.02 -16.40
CA MET A 3 9.21 -1.86 -15.03
C MET A 3 9.11 -3.20 -14.27
N SER A 4 10.09 -3.50 -13.43
CA SER A 4 10.20 -4.78 -12.73
C SER A 4 9.54 -4.77 -11.34
N ILE A 5 9.32 -5.95 -10.77
CA ILE A 5 8.84 -6.12 -9.38
C ILE A 5 9.81 -5.46 -8.39
N ASP A 6 11.11 -5.46 -8.69
CA ASP A 6 12.13 -4.84 -7.83
C ASP A 6 12.00 -3.30 -7.81
N GLU A 7 11.76 -2.68 -8.97
CA GLU A 7 11.52 -1.23 -9.03
C GLU A 7 10.23 -0.85 -8.28
N PHE A 8 9.16 -1.67 -8.42
CA PHE A 8 7.94 -1.49 -7.65
C PHE A 8 8.21 -1.53 -6.14
N LYS A 9 8.99 -2.51 -5.70
CA LYS A 9 9.38 -2.67 -4.30
C LYS A 9 10.15 -1.45 -3.80
N GLU A 10 11.17 -1.00 -4.51
CA GLU A 10 11.94 0.19 -4.11
C GLU A 10 11.04 1.43 -3.96
N GLU A 11 10.15 1.67 -4.93
CA GLU A 11 9.21 2.79 -4.91
C GLU A 11 8.22 2.71 -3.75
N VAL A 12 7.71 1.51 -3.42
CA VAL A 12 6.84 1.29 -2.24
C VAL A 12 7.57 1.60 -0.94
N TYR A 13 8.84 1.18 -0.80
CA TYR A 13 9.62 1.44 0.40
C TYR A 13 9.98 2.92 0.55
N ASN A 14 10.23 3.61 -0.56
CA ASN A 14 10.48 5.06 -0.60
C ASN A 14 9.23 5.91 -0.40
N LEU A 15 8.02 5.33 -0.41
CA LEU A 15 6.77 6.03 -0.15
C LEU A 15 6.64 6.41 1.34
N ALA A 16 7.20 7.58 1.68
CA ALA A 16 7.24 8.12 3.04
C ALA A 16 6.17 9.19 3.33
N THR A 17 5.63 9.85 2.31
CA THR A 17 4.60 10.90 2.45
C THR A 17 3.42 10.64 1.53
N VAL A 18 2.25 11.22 1.86
CA VAL A 18 1.06 11.12 1.01
C VAL A 18 1.27 12.00 -0.21
N ASN A 19 1.70 11.38 -1.31
CA ASN A 19 1.94 12.04 -2.59
C ASN A 19 1.08 11.36 -3.66
N GLY A 20 0.08 12.08 -4.18
CA GLY A 20 -0.86 11.53 -5.17
C GLY A 20 -0.19 11.08 -6.48
N ARG A 21 0.92 11.71 -6.89
CA ARG A 21 1.65 11.32 -8.10
C ARG A 21 2.37 9.99 -7.91
N SER A 22 3.05 9.80 -6.77
CA SER A 22 3.72 8.54 -6.44
C SER A 22 2.72 7.40 -6.25
N ILE A 23 1.59 7.66 -5.55
CA ILE A 23 0.52 6.67 -5.36
C ILE A 23 -0.10 6.29 -6.72
N LYS A 24 -0.40 7.26 -7.58
CA LYS A 24 -0.93 6.97 -8.92
C LYS A 24 0.06 6.15 -9.74
N LYS A 25 1.35 6.54 -9.76
CA LYS A 25 2.41 5.77 -10.46
C LYS A 25 2.42 4.31 -10.00
N LEU A 26 2.46 4.08 -8.68
CA LEU A 26 2.45 2.72 -8.12
C LEU A 26 1.15 1.96 -8.42
N THR A 27 0.02 2.66 -8.48
CA THR A 27 -1.27 2.06 -8.87
C THR A 27 -1.26 1.63 -10.35
N ASP A 28 -0.77 2.49 -11.24
CA ASP A 28 -0.63 2.17 -12.67
C ASP A 28 0.34 0.98 -12.87
N LEU A 29 1.39 0.87 -12.06
CA LEU A 29 2.30 -0.27 -12.07
C LEU A 29 1.65 -1.57 -11.57
N ALA A 30 0.83 -1.49 -10.52
CA ALA A 30 0.09 -2.64 -10.01
C ALA A 30 -0.92 -3.18 -11.05
N GLU A 31 -1.51 -2.32 -11.87
CA GLU A 31 -2.34 -2.74 -13.01
C GLU A 31 -1.52 -3.48 -14.07
N GLN A 32 -0.35 -2.94 -14.43
CA GLN A 32 0.53 -3.56 -15.43
C GLN A 32 1.07 -4.93 -15.00
N LEU A 33 1.27 -5.11 -13.70
CA LEU A 33 1.83 -6.31 -13.08
C LEU A 33 0.75 -7.15 -12.35
N LYS A 34 -0.52 -7.05 -12.76
CA LYS A 34 -1.65 -7.70 -12.05
C LYS A 34 -1.55 -9.23 -11.94
N ASP A 35 -0.85 -9.88 -12.86
CA ASP A 35 -0.62 -11.33 -12.80
C ASP A 35 0.24 -11.70 -11.58
N GLU A 36 1.08 -10.76 -11.13
CA GLU A 36 1.98 -10.86 -9.97
C GLU A 36 1.37 -10.27 -8.69
N ALA A 37 0.05 -10.04 -8.65
CA ALA A 37 -0.63 -9.37 -7.53
C ALA A 37 -0.31 -9.98 -6.15
N VAL A 38 -0.06 -11.29 -6.07
CA VAL A 38 0.35 -11.98 -4.84
C VAL A 38 1.60 -11.31 -4.26
N PHE A 39 2.66 -11.20 -5.07
CA PHE A 39 3.95 -10.66 -4.65
C PHE A 39 3.86 -9.16 -4.35
N LEU A 40 3.09 -8.41 -5.15
CA LEU A 40 2.93 -6.97 -4.93
C LEU A 40 2.20 -6.66 -3.62
N VAL A 41 1.17 -7.45 -3.28
CA VAL A 41 0.47 -7.32 -2.00
C VAL A 41 1.43 -7.66 -0.85
N GLU A 42 2.22 -8.72 -0.95
CA GLU A 42 3.21 -9.08 0.08
C GLU A 42 4.23 -7.96 0.29
N ILE A 43 4.74 -7.36 -0.78
CA ILE A 43 5.66 -6.22 -0.73
C ILE A 43 5.03 -5.04 0.03
N ILE A 44 3.79 -4.65 -0.32
CA ILE A 44 3.09 -3.55 0.33
C ILE A 44 2.87 -3.86 1.81
N ILE A 45 2.35 -5.04 2.14
CA ILE A 45 2.07 -5.44 3.52
C ILE A 45 3.35 -5.51 4.35
N LYS A 46 4.43 -6.07 3.81
CA LYS A 46 5.75 -6.10 4.45
C LYS A 46 6.28 -4.69 4.70
N SER A 47 6.20 -3.82 3.71
CA SER A 47 6.64 -2.43 3.84
C SER A 47 5.84 -1.67 4.92
N ILE A 48 4.54 -1.94 5.07
CA ILE A 48 3.71 -1.38 6.14
C ILE A 48 4.19 -1.86 7.50
N LYS A 49 4.47 -3.17 7.66
CA LYS A 49 4.94 -3.74 8.93
C LYS A 49 6.28 -3.14 9.35
N GLU A 50 7.22 -3.00 8.41
CA GLU A 50 8.58 -2.51 8.65
C GLU A 50 8.68 -0.99 8.77
N SER A 51 7.68 -0.25 8.27
CA SER A 51 7.66 1.22 8.35
C SER A 51 7.49 1.73 9.78
N ILE A 52 8.13 2.86 10.10
CA ILE A 52 7.85 3.64 11.31
C ILE A 52 6.41 4.20 11.29
N PRO A 53 5.74 4.42 12.44
CA PRO A 53 4.32 4.77 12.49
C PRO A 53 3.89 5.90 11.53
N ASN A 54 4.70 6.96 11.42
CA ASN A 54 4.37 8.14 10.62
C ASN A 54 4.45 7.92 9.10
N THR A 55 5.12 6.86 8.63
CA THR A 55 5.28 6.56 7.19
C THR A 55 4.39 5.39 6.73
N LYS A 56 3.55 4.84 7.62
CA LYS A 56 2.58 3.79 7.28
C LYS A 56 1.39 4.35 6.50
N LEU A 57 0.92 5.56 6.82
CA LEU A 57 -0.28 6.15 6.22
C LEU A 57 -0.23 6.20 4.68
N PRO A 58 0.83 6.69 4.01
CA PRO A 58 0.91 6.71 2.55
C PRO A 58 0.72 5.34 1.90
N LYS A 59 1.18 4.27 2.56
CA LYS A 59 1.07 2.89 2.08
C LYS A 59 -0.37 2.36 2.23
N PHE A 60 -1.11 2.81 3.25
CA PHE A 60 -2.56 2.57 3.32
C PHE A 60 -3.32 3.30 2.21
N TYR A 61 -2.94 4.53 1.87
CA TYR A 61 -3.50 5.23 0.71
C TYR A 61 -3.18 4.52 -0.61
N LEU A 62 -1.98 3.93 -0.75
CA LEU A 62 -1.64 3.12 -1.91
C LEU A 62 -2.52 1.87 -2.00
N LEU A 63 -2.67 1.14 -0.90
CA LEU A 63 -3.57 0.00 -0.82
C LEU A 63 -4.99 0.38 -1.26
N ASP A 64 -5.53 1.46 -0.69
CA ASP A 64 -6.85 1.99 -1.04
C ASP A 64 -6.96 2.32 -2.54
N SER A 65 -5.98 3.04 -3.09
CA SER A 65 -5.92 3.39 -4.52
C SER A 65 -5.93 2.15 -5.41
N ILE A 66 -5.12 1.12 -5.12
CA ILE A 66 -5.08 -0.13 -5.88
C ILE A 66 -6.42 -0.86 -5.78
N THR A 67 -7.02 -0.95 -4.59
CA THR A 67 -8.33 -1.63 -4.44
C THR A 67 -9.45 -0.92 -5.19
N LYS A 68 -9.41 0.41 -5.30
CA LYS A 68 -10.43 1.20 -6.01
C LYS A 68 -10.24 1.21 -7.52
N ALA A 69 -8.99 1.32 -7.98
CA ALA A 69 -8.69 1.49 -9.40
C ALA A 69 -8.52 0.15 -10.14
N VAL A 70 -7.87 -0.83 -9.50
CA VAL A 70 -7.56 -2.14 -10.10
C VAL A 70 -8.54 -3.21 -9.61
N GLY A 71 -8.75 -3.25 -8.29
CA GLY A 71 -9.72 -4.16 -7.68
C GLY A 71 -9.38 -5.65 -7.86
N GLY A 72 -10.42 -6.47 -8.03
CA GLY A 72 -10.28 -7.91 -8.28
C GLY A 72 -9.45 -8.64 -7.22
N LYS A 73 -8.43 -9.38 -7.67
CA LYS A 73 -7.56 -10.21 -6.82
C LYS A 73 -6.89 -9.41 -5.69
N TYR A 74 -6.63 -8.12 -5.89
CA TYR A 74 -6.06 -7.26 -4.85
C TYR A 74 -7.00 -7.09 -3.65
N ILE A 75 -8.32 -6.99 -3.88
CA ILE A 75 -9.30 -6.85 -2.79
C ILE A 75 -9.26 -8.10 -1.89
N GLU A 76 -9.30 -9.27 -2.52
CA GLU A 76 -9.28 -10.56 -1.82
C GLU A 76 -7.99 -10.74 -1.01
N MET A 77 -6.84 -10.42 -1.61
CA MET A 77 -5.54 -10.56 -0.95
C MET A 77 -5.34 -9.55 0.17
N PHE A 78 -5.67 -8.28 -0.05
CA PHE A 78 -5.56 -7.29 1.02
C PHE A 78 -6.49 -7.63 2.19
N ALA A 79 -7.70 -8.14 1.95
CA ALA A 79 -8.61 -8.55 3.01
C ALA A 79 -8.02 -9.63 3.94
N GLN A 80 -7.17 -10.52 3.42
CA GLN A 80 -6.48 -11.54 4.21
C GLN A 80 -5.42 -10.94 5.14
N HIS A 81 -4.74 -9.87 4.72
CA HIS A 81 -3.64 -9.27 5.48
C HIS A 81 -4.04 -8.07 6.33
N ILE A 82 -5.10 -7.34 5.96
CA ILE A 82 -5.44 -6.04 6.56
C ILE A 82 -5.69 -6.14 8.07
N LYS A 83 -6.28 -7.24 8.53
CA LYS A 83 -6.55 -7.51 9.95
C LYS A 83 -5.27 -7.58 10.79
N SER A 84 -4.13 -7.93 10.18
CA SER A 84 -2.83 -8.00 10.86
C SER A 84 -2.11 -6.65 10.94
N VAL A 85 -2.37 -5.73 10.00
CA VAL A 85 -1.62 -4.47 9.90
C VAL A 85 -2.40 -3.23 10.33
N TYR A 86 -3.71 -3.20 10.09
CA TYR A 86 -4.54 -2.03 10.37
C TYR A 86 -4.66 -1.73 11.86
N PRO A 87 -5.00 -2.70 12.76
CA PRO A 87 -5.17 -2.39 14.18
C PRO A 87 -3.88 -1.88 14.84
N VAL A 88 -2.74 -2.48 14.48
CA VAL A 88 -1.42 -2.07 14.99
C VAL A 88 -1.08 -0.67 14.51
N THR A 89 -1.27 -0.39 13.22
CA THR A 89 -1.01 0.93 12.64
C THR A 89 -1.92 1.99 13.25
N PHE A 90 -3.23 1.69 13.37
CA PHE A 90 -4.20 2.58 13.96
C PHE A 90 -3.81 2.92 15.40
N LYS A 91 -3.47 1.92 16.23
CA LYS A 91 -3.06 2.13 17.63
C LYS A 91 -1.83 3.04 17.75
N GLN A 92 -0.84 2.86 16.89
CA GLN A 92 0.43 3.60 16.91
C GLN A 92 0.34 4.99 16.27
N SER A 93 -0.72 5.29 15.54
CA SER A 93 -0.88 6.55 14.82
C SER A 93 -1.38 7.69 15.72
N PRO A 94 -0.93 8.94 15.50
CA PRO A 94 -1.52 10.11 16.16
C PRO A 94 -2.98 10.31 15.72
N ASN A 95 -3.77 11.02 16.52
CA ASN A 95 -5.21 11.22 16.28
C ASN A 95 -5.52 11.85 14.90
N SER A 96 -4.65 12.73 14.41
CA SER A 96 -4.76 13.33 13.07
C SER A 96 -4.67 12.31 11.94
N VAL A 97 -3.85 11.27 12.12
CA VAL A 97 -3.69 10.15 11.16
C VAL A 97 -4.83 9.14 11.33
N LYS A 98 -5.23 8.82 12.57
CA LYS A 98 -6.39 7.95 12.84
C LYS A 98 -7.65 8.45 12.16
N LYS A 99 -7.91 9.76 12.22
CA LYS A 99 -9.06 10.37 11.53
C LYS A 99 -9.02 10.10 10.03
N LYS A 100 -7.86 10.19 9.39
CA LYS A 100 -7.67 9.90 7.96
C LYS A 100 -7.77 8.41 7.61
N LEU A 101 -7.47 7.51 8.55
CA LEU A 101 -7.62 6.07 8.36
C LEU A 101 -9.08 5.58 8.50
N LEU A 102 -9.98 6.43 8.99
CA LEU A 102 -11.40 6.13 9.20
C LEU A 102 -12.33 6.79 8.16
N THR A 103 -11.78 7.65 7.30
CA THR A 103 -12.50 8.42 6.27
C THR A 103 -12.09 7.97 4.88
#